data_AF-A0A497TF24-F1
#
_entry.id   AF-A0A497TF24-F1
#
_cell.length_a   1.000
_cell.length_b   1.000
_cell.length_c   1.000
_cell.angle_alpha   90.00
_cell.angle_beta   90.00
_cell.angle_gamma   90.00
#
_symmetry.space_group_name_H-M   'P 1'
#
loop_
_entity.id
_entity.type
_entity.pdbx_description
1 polymer ?
#
loop_
_entity_poly.entity_id
_entity_poly.type
_entity_poly.pdbx_seq_one_letter_code
_entity_poly.pdbx_strand_id
1 'polypeptide(L)'
;MKQKYYWIIGIIILVSITIGTVLTSIPFQKDVGKPEPQMVLAPYVDVEVTVTSLFLDDLYSDCEAPEVCPRDRASLKIDKIDRTGDPNNAMNLNIGDEVEFRLKYSARPAKLRSDISPTCPAGWIFKSGSCVAEGCEGSECPVSSPQYDEKPAELEDGYIVYHLPQRTDEVTEKILSGLEKGSKIKIRIWQIPNFEISEYELI
;
A
#
# COMPACT_ATOMS: atom_id res chain seq x y z
N MET A 1 -75.06 -29.46 10.30
CA MET A 1 -73.67 -29.94 10.47
C MET A 1 -72.65 -29.43 9.44
N LYS A 2 -72.97 -28.43 8.58
CA LYS A 2 -72.02 -27.97 7.53
C LYS A 2 -71.23 -26.69 7.84
N GLN A 3 -71.64 -25.90 8.83
CA GLN A 3 -71.05 -24.57 9.09
C GLN A 3 -69.74 -24.61 9.91
N LYS A 4 -69.59 -25.60 10.81
CA LYS A 4 -68.35 -25.79 11.60
C LYS A 4 -67.17 -26.31 10.76
N TYR A 5 -67.45 -26.98 9.63
CA TYR A 5 -66.43 -27.57 8.76
C TYR A 5 -65.73 -26.52 7.87
N TYR A 6 -66.46 -25.48 7.42
CA TYR A 6 -65.89 -24.39 6.62
C TYR A 6 -64.93 -23.50 7.41
N TRP A 7 -65.17 -23.31 8.72
CA TRP A 7 -64.24 -22.56 9.58
C TRP A 7 -62.92 -23.32 9.81
N ILE A 8 -62.98 -24.65 9.97
CA ILE A 8 -61.79 -25.48 10.15
C ILE A 8 -60.96 -25.55 8.86
N ILE A 9 -61.62 -25.71 7.70
CA ILE A 9 -60.94 -25.67 6.39
C ILE A 9 -60.32 -24.29 6.12
N GLY A 10 -61.02 -23.21 6.48
CA GLY A 10 -60.50 -21.84 6.32
C GLY A 10 -59.25 -21.56 7.14
N ILE A 11 -59.17 -22.05 8.38
CA ILE A 11 -58.00 -21.90 9.26
C ILE A 11 -56.82 -22.74 8.75
N ILE A 12 -57.05 -23.98 8.29
CA ILE A 12 -55.98 -24.86 7.79
C ILE A 12 -55.34 -24.28 6.51
N ILE A 13 -56.13 -23.68 5.61
CA ILE A 13 -55.62 -23.02 4.40
C ILE A 13 -54.83 -21.75 4.76
N LEU A 14 -55.27 -20.97 5.75
CA LEU A 14 -54.56 -19.77 6.20
C LEU A 14 -53.22 -20.09 6.86
N VAL A 15 -53.15 -21.15 7.68
CA VAL A 15 -51.90 -21.57 8.36
C VAL A 15 -50.88 -22.15 7.37
N SER A 16 -51.34 -22.89 6.35
CA SER A 16 -50.44 -23.43 5.31
C SER A 16 -49.89 -22.36 4.37
N ILE A 17 -50.65 -21.29 4.10
CA ILE A 17 -50.14 -20.13 3.34
C ILE A 17 -49.11 -19.34 4.17
N THR A 18 -49.31 -19.18 5.49
CA THR A 18 -48.33 -18.47 6.34
C THR A 18 -47.05 -19.28 6.62
N ILE A 19 -47.10 -20.61 6.62
CA ILE A 19 -45.89 -21.45 6.77
C ILE A 19 -45.16 -21.61 5.42
N GLY A 20 -45.90 -21.66 4.30
CA GLY A 20 -45.32 -21.73 2.95
C GLY A 20 -44.63 -20.44 2.48
N THR A 21 -45.05 -19.26 2.96
CA THR A 21 -44.43 -17.97 2.61
C THR A 21 -43.21 -17.62 3.44
N VAL A 22 -42.97 -18.30 4.56
CA VAL A 22 -41.76 -18.10 5.39
C VAL A 22 -40.57 -18.93 4.88
N LEU A 23 -40.80 -19.91 3.98
CA LEU A 23 -39.78 -20.84 3.50
C LEU A 23 -39.33 -20.63 2.03
N THR A 24 -39.73 -19.55 1.37
CA THR A 24 -39.38 -19.32 -0.06
C THR A 24 -38.74 -17.97 -0.38
N SER A 25 -38.26 -17.22 0.62
CA SER A 25 -37.57 -15.94 0.40
C SER A 25 -36.29 -15.74 1.21
N ILE A 26 -35.60 -16.84 1.57
CA ILE A 26 -34.17 -16.78 1.84
C ILE A 26 -33.49 -17.37 0.60
N PRO A 27 -32.97 -16.55 -0.33
CA PRO A 27 -31.95 -17.07 -1.23
C PRO A 27 -30.82 -17.53 -0.33
N PHE A 28 -30.71 -18.85 -0.16
CA PHE A 28 -29.49 -19.49 0.30
C PHE A 28 -28.46 -19.20 -0.79
N GLN A 29 -27.87 -18.00 -0.71
CA GLN A 29 -26.58 -17.75 -1.32
C GLN A 29 -25.67 -18.78 -0.66
N LYS A 30 -25.51 -19.90 -1.34
CA LYS A 30 -24.25 -20.63 -1.33
C LYS A 30 -23.19 -19.54 -1.35
N ASP A 31 -22.40 -19.42 -0.30
CA ASP A 31 -21.13 -18.69 -0.32
C ASP A 31 -20.26 -19.40 -1.37
N VAL A 32 -20.56 -19.14 -2.64
CA VAL A 32 -19.65 -19.28 -3.75
C VAL A 32 -18.55 -18.30 -3.38
N GLY A 33 -17.43 -18.86 -2.93
CA GLY A 33 -16.35 -18.16 -2.26
C GLY A 33 -16.25 -16.74 -2.77
N LYS A 34 -16.48 -15.77 -1.86
CA LYS A 34 -16.10 -14.39 -2.13
C LYS A 34 -14.73 -14.47 -2.78
N PRO A 35 -14.55 -14.03 -4.04
CA PRO A 35 -13.21 -13.85 -4.53
C PRO A 35 -12.52 -13.00 -3.47
N GLU A 36 -11.33 -13.43 -3.03
CA GLU A 36 -10.47 -12.58 -2.22
C GLU A 36 -10.61 -11.16 -2.79
N PRO A 37 -10.88 -10.15 -1.96
CA PRO A 37 -11.00 -8.79 -2.45
C PRO A 37 -9.74 -8.55 -3.28
N GLN A 38 -9.89 -8.53 -4.60
CA GLN A 38 -8.80 -8.13 -5.47
C GLN A 38 -8.51 -6.73 -4.98
N MET A 39 -7.37 -6.54 -4.31
CA MET A 39 -6.92 -5.22 -3.95
C MET A 39 -6.92 -4.45 -5.25
N VAL A 40 -7.87 -3.53 -5.40
CA VAL A 40 -7.88 -2.61 -6.51
C VAL A 40 -6.65 -1.76 -6.27
N LEU A 41 -5.55 -2.12 -6.92
CA LEU A 41 -4.34 -1.33 -6.90
C LEU A 41 -4.74 0.05 -7.38
N ALA A 42 -4.38 1.08 -6.61
CA ALA A 42 -4.61 2.46 -7.04
C ALA A 42 -3.99 2.64 -8.44
N PRO A 43 -4.65 3.35 -9.36
CA PRO A 43 -4.10 3.60 -10.68
C PRO A 43 -2.69 4.18 -10.57
N TYR A 44 -1.82 3.83 -11.52
CA TYR A 44 -0.45 4.31 -11.57
C TYR A 44 0.02 4.54 -13.00
N VAL A 45 1.02 5.40 -13.16
CA VAL A 45 1.77 5.54 -14.41
C VAL A 45 3.25 5.39 -14.13
N ASP A 46 3.95 4.72 -15.03
CA ASP A 46 5.41 4.71 -15.03
C ASP A 46 5.88 5.83 -15.97
N VAL A 47 6.79 6.67 -15.51
CA VAL A 47 7.29 7.81 -16.30
C VAL A 47 8.82 7.80 -16.35
N GLU A 48 9.35 8.18 -17.51
CA GLU A 48 10.75 8.60 -17.63
C GLU A 48 10.77 10.12 -17.56
N VAL A 49 11.64 10.65 -16.73
CA VAL A 49 11.72 12.09 -16.46
C VAL A 49 13.17 12.57 -16.41
N THR A 50 13.37 13.84 -16.73
CA THR A 50 14.65 14.52 -16.58
C THR A 50 14.57 15.50 -15.40
N VAL A 51 15.52 15.43 -14.49
CA VAL A 51 15.65 16.39 -13.38
C VAL A 51 16.01 17.76 -13.92
N THR A 52 15.14 18.75 -13.75
CA THR A 52 15.38 20.14 -14.19
C THR A 52 15.98 21.00 -13.09
N SER A 53 15.61 20.74 -11.83
CA SER A 53 16.15 21.42 -10.66
C SER A 53 16.05 20.58 -9.40
N LEU A 54 16.91 20.89 -8.42
CA LEU A 54 16.93 20.27 -7.09
C LEU A 54 16.92 21.37 -6.04
N PHE A 55 16.12 21.18 -5.01
CA PHE A 55 16.11 21.98 -3.79
C PHE A 55 16.53 21.07 -2.66
N LEU A 56 17.75 21.29 -2.18
CA LEU A 56 18.34 20.48 -1.12
C LEU A 56 18.13 21.17 0.21
N ASP A 57 17.53 20.47 1.17
CA ASP A 57 17.36 20.97 2.53
C ASP A 57 18.69 20.89 3.30
N ASP A 58 18.80 21.63 4.39
CA ASP A 58 20.02 21.64 5.22
C ASP A 58 20.18 20.31 5.96
N LEU A 59 21.40 19.77 5.91
CA LEU A 59 21.73 18.49 6.55
C LEU A 59 21.80 18.57 8.09
N TYR A 60 21.93 19.78 8.64
CA TYR A 60 22.33 20.01 10.03
C TYR A 60 21.20 20.39 10.99
N SER A 61 19.95 20.53 10.50
CA SER A 61 18.79 20.65 11.37
C SER A 61 18.17 19.27 11.58
N ASP A 62 18.84 18.48 12.41
CA ASP A 62 18.36 17.31 13.14
C ASP A 62 17.77 16.13 12.33
N CYS A 63 18.62 15.34 11.66
CA CYS A 63 18.33 13.92 11.39
C CYS A 63 18.18 13.08 12.69
N GLU A 64 18.17 13.70 13.87
CA GLU A 64 18.01 13.05 15.17
C GLU A 64 16.56 12.59 15.42
N ALA A 65 15.60 13.05 14.62
CA ALA A 65 14.21 12.62 14.67
C ALA A 65 13.82 11.83 13.40
N PRO A 66 13.03 10.75 13.53
CA PRO A 66 12.59 9.91 12.41
C PRO A 66 11.78 10.66 11.34
N GLU A 67 11.25 11.85 11.66
CA GLU A 67 10.47 12.70 10.74
C GLU A 67 11.30 13.80 10.02
N VAL A 68 12.59 13.94 10.33
CA VAL A 68 13.40 15.14 10.02
C VAL A 68 14.68 14.77 9.26
N CYS A 69 14.52 13.98 8.19
CA CYS A 69 15.55 13.90 7.15
C CYS A 69 15.33 15.02 6.11
N PRO A 70 16.34 15.35 5.28
CA PRO A 70 16.22 16.43 4.30
C PRO A 70 14.97 16.25 3.43
N ARG A 71 14.04 17.22 3.47
CA ARG A 71 12.84 17.21 2.63
C ARG A 71 13.16 17.78 1.26
N ASP A 72 14.10 17.11 0.61
CA ASP A 72 14.58 17.49 -0.71
C ASP A 72 13.42 17.47 -1.70
N ARG A 73 13.47 18.39 -2.65
CA ARG A 73 12.48 18.49 -3.73
C ARG A 73 13.19 18.47 -5.06
N ALA A 74 12.53 17.87 -6.04
CA ALA A 74 13.01 17.81 -7.41
C ALA A 74 11.93 18.34 -8.35
N SER A 75 12.31 19.25 -9.24
CA SER A 75 11.51 19.57 -10.42
C SER A 75 11.91 18.61 -11.54
N LEU A 76 10.91 17.95 -12.11
CA LEU A 76 11.10 16.89 -13.10
C LEU A 76 10.28 17.22 -14.35
N LYS A 77 10.93 17.14 -15.50
CA LYS A 77 10.26 17.22 -16.80
C LYS A 77 9.88 15.82 -17.27
N ILE A 78 8.62 15.62 -17.64
CA ILE A 78 8.13 14.34 -18.16
C ILE A 78 8.59 14.14 -19.60
N ASP A 79 9.41 13.11 -19.83
CA ASP A 79 9.92 12.77 -21.15
C ASP A 79 9.11 11.66 -21.81
N LYS A 80 8.65 10.67 -21.02
CA LYS A 80 7.79 9.57 -21.49
C LYS A 80 6.79 9.15 -20.41
N ILE A 81 5.66 8.62 -20.83
CA ILE A 81 4.60 8.08 -19.95
C ILE A 81 4.17 6.70 -20.46
N ASP A 82 4.23 5.69 -19.59
CA ASP A 82 3.58 4.40 -19.75
C ASP A 82 2.30 4.37 -18.90
N ARG A 83 1.16 4.26 -19.58
CA ARG A 83 -0.18 4.31 -18.98
C ARG A 83 -0.79 2.92 -18.75
N THR A 84 0.01 1.86 -18.79
CA THR A 84 -0.48 0.49 -18.55
C THR A 84 -1.22 0.36 -17.20
N GLY A 85 -0.78 1.07 -16.17
CA GLY A 85 -1.44 1.09 -14.85
C GLY A 85 -2.58 2.12 -14.68
N ASP A 86 -2.87 2.94 -15.70
CA ASP A 86 -3.92 3.96 -15.70
C ASP A 86 -4.71 3.93 -17.03
N PRO A 87 -5.45 2.84 -17.30
CA PRO A 87 -6.14 2.65 -18.59
C PRO A 87 -7.27 3.64 -18.82
N ASN A 88 -7.80 4.24 -17.75
CA ASN A 88 -8.87 5.24 -17.81
C ASN A 88 -8.34 6.67 -17.94
N ASN A 89 -7.01 6.85 -18.00
CA ASN A 89 -6.37 8.15 -18.08
C ASN A 89 -6.84 9.10 -16.94
N ALA A 90 -6.95 8.55 -15.73
CA ALA A 90 -7.38 9.28 -14.55
C ALA A 90 -6.28 10.25 -14.08
N MET A 91 -5.01 9.99 -14.41
CA MET A 91 -3.91 10.91 -14.17
C MET A 91 -3.73 11.89 -15.33
N ASN A 92 -3.99 13.17 -15.06
CA ASN A 92 -3.76 14.26 -15.99
C ASN A 92 -2.28 14.67 -16.00
N LEU A 93 -1.45 13.87 -16.67
CA LEU A 93 -0.02 14.09 -16.88
C LEU A 93 0.28 14.08 -18.39
N ASN A 94 1.05 15.04 -18.88
CA ASN A 94 1.43 15.16 -20.28
C ASN A 94 2.95 15.15 -20.45
N ILE A 95 3.38 14.68 -21.61
CA ILE A 95 4.79 14.76 -21.99
C ILE A 95 5.16 16.24 -22.15
N GLY A 96 6.28 16.63 -21.55
CA GLY A 96 6.76 17.99 -21.50
C GLY A 96 6.32 18.76 -20.25
N ASP A 97 5.38 18.23 -19.46
CA ASP A 97 5.00 18.85 -18.18
C ASP A 97 6.21 18.88 -17.24
N GLU A 98 6.32 19.98 -16.50
CA GLU A 98 7.30 20.12 -15.42
C GLU A 98 6.55 20.08 -14.08
N VAL A 99 6.92 19.13 -13.24
CA VAL A 99 6.22 18.85 -11.98
C VAL A 99 7.23 18.81 -10.85
N GLU A 100 6.92 19.51 -9.76
CA GLU A 100 7.71 19.44 -8.53
C GLU A 100 7.22 18.27 -7.66
N PHE A 101 8.16 17.44 -7.23
CA PHE A 101 7.92 16.33 -6.31
C PHE A 101 8.72 16.53 -5.02
N ARG A 102 8.12 16.10 -3.92
CA ARG A 102 8.86 15.84 -2.69
C ARG A 102 9.53 14.47 -2.79
N LEU A 103 10.76 14.37 -2.32
CA LEU A 103 11.45 13.11 -2.23
C LEU A 103 11.24 12.54 -0.82
N LYS A 104 10.91 11.25 -0.75
CA LYS A 104 10.81 10.54 0.53
C LYS A 104 12.18 10.37 1.19
N TYR A 105 13.22 10.22 0.37
CA TYR A 105 14.61 10.13 0.76
C TYR A 105 15.40 11.23 0.06
N SER A 106 16.57 11.58 0.58
CA SER A 106 17.37 12.68 0.04
C SER A 106 17.72 12.48 -1.45
N ALA A 107 17.84 13.60 -2.16
CA ALA A 107 18.44 13.66 -3.48
C ALA A 107 19.96 13.42 -3.44
N ARG A 108 20.59 13.45 -2.25
CA ARG A 108 21.99 13.06 -2.07
C ARG A 108 22.13 11.55 -2.08
N PRO A 109 23.35 11.01 -2.29
CA PRO A 109 23.60 9.59 -2.13
C PRO A 109 23.08 9.06 -0.78
N ALA A 110 22.30 7.99 -0.82
CA ALA A 110 21.64 7.44 0.36
C ALA A 110 21.63 5.91 0.35
N LYS A 111 21.53 5.32 1.54
CA LYS A 111 21.32 3.88 1.75
C LYS A 111 19.93 3.67 2.32
N LEU A 112 19.18 2.74 1.75
CA LEU A 112 17.91 2.26 2.29
C LEU A 112 18.17 0.89 2.90
N ARG A 113 18.17 0.80 4.22
CA ARG A 113 18.52 -0.40 4.98
C ARG A 113 17.27 -0.96 5.64
N SER A 114 16.91 -2.19 5.32
CA SER A 114 15.75 -2.87 5.92
C SER A 114 16.18 -3.62 7.19
N ASP A 115 16.42 -2.90 8.28
CA ASP A 115 16.98 -3.42 9.54
C ASP A 115 16.10 -3.16 10.78
N ILE A 116 14.94 -2.53 10.63
CA ILE A 116 14.03 -2.33 11.76
C ILE A 116 13.29 -3.63 12.03
N SER A 117 13.63 -4.28 13.14
CA SER A 117 13.04 -5.55 13.53
C SER A 117 11.54 -5.42 13.84
N PRO A 118 10.71 -6.38 13.38
CA PRO A 118 9.29 -6.39 13.69
C PRO A 118 9.05 -6.84 15.13
N THR A 119 8.13 -6.17 15.79
CA THR A 119 7.57 -6.56 17.09
C THR A 119 6.19 -7.17 16.89
N CYS A 120 6.00 -8.39 17.37
CA CYS A 120 4.72 -9.11 17.35
C CYS A 120 4.08 -9.16 18.73
N PRO A 121 2.75 -9.34 18.81
CA PRO A 121 2.07 -9.61 20.08
C PRO A 121 2.65 -10.82 20.81
N ALA A 122 2.49 -10.88 22.13
CA ALA A 122 2.95 -12.01 22.92
C ALA A 122 2.32 -13.34 22.45
N GLY A 123 3.15 -14.36 22.19
CA GLY A 123 2.73 -15.65 21.64
C GLY A 123 2.58 -15.69 20.12
N TRP A 124 3.14 -14.69 19.42
CA TRP A 124 3.13 -14.60 17.95
C TRP A 124 4.55 -14.44 17.42
N ILE A 125 4.78 -14.95 16.21
CA ILE A 125 6.07 -14.91 15.51
C ILE A 125 5.93 -14.13 14.20
N PHE A 126 6.98 -13.41 13.82
CA PHE A 126 7.02 -12.78 12.51
C PHE A 126 7.33 -13.83 11.42
N LYS A 127 6.53 -13.83 10.36
CA LYS A 127 6.69 -14.71 9.21
C LYS A 127 6.21 -14.01 7.95
N SER A 128 7.10 -13.84 6.98
CA SER A 128 6.77 -13.29 5.65
C SER A 128 6.01 -11.95 5.69
N GLY A 129 6.46 -11.01 6.52
CA GLY A 129 5.87 -9.65 6.57
C GLY A 129 4.67 -9.51 7.51
N SER A 130 4.25 -10.59 8.17
CA SER A 130 3.10 -10.59 9.10
C SER A 130 3.45 -11.25 10.42
N CYS A 131 2.75 -10.87 11.49
CA CYS A 131 2.76 -11.64 12.72
C CYS A 131 1.73 -12.76 12.63
N VAL A 132 2.13 -13.97 13.01
CA VAL A 132 1.30 -15.18 13.00
C VAL A 132 1.34 -15.81 14.39
N ALA A 133 0.22 -16.33 14.89
CA ALA A 133 0.18 -17.03 16.17
C ALA A 133 1.18 -18.21 16.17
N GLU A 134 1.95 -18.33 17.24
CA GLU A 134 2.98 -19.37 17.37
C GLU A 134 2.34 -20.78 17.31
N GLY A 135 2.94 -21.66 16.52
CA GLY A 135 2.43 -23.02 16.30
C GLY A 135 1.23 -23.13 15.35
N CYS A 136 0.80 -22.02 14.74
CA CYS A 136 -0.22 -22.06 13.69
C CYS A 136 0.42 -22.25 12.30
N GLU A 137 -0.08 -23.23 11.54
CA GLU A 137 0.33 -23.49 10.16
C GLU A 137 -0.87 -23.47 9.21
N GLY A 138 -0.66 -22.96 7.99
CA GLY A 138 -1.68 -22.91 6.95
C GLY A 138 -2.31 -21.53 6.76
N SER A 139 -3.20 -21.44 5.77
CA SER A 139 -3.83 -20.19 5.33
C SER A 139 -4.92 -19.66 6.26
N GLU A 140 -5.37 -20.47 7.23
CA GLU A 140 -6.41 -20.08 8.19
C GLU A 140 -5.84 -19.41 9.45
N CYS A 141 -4.51 -19.29 9.54
CA CYS A 141 -3.89 -18.70 10.70
C CYS A 141 -4.25 -17.23 10.85
N PRO A 142 -4.59 -16.79 12.06
CA PRO A 142 -4.84 -15.39 12.30
C PRO A 142 -3.53 -14.63 12.08
N VAL A 143 -3.62 -13.55 11.32
CA VAL A 143 -2.49 -12.66 11.01
C VAL A 143 -2.74 -11.29 11.59
N SER A 144 -1.68 -10.64 12.06
CA SER A 144 -1.73 -9.23 12.44
C SER A 144 -0.57 -8.47 11.82
N SER A 145 -0.74 -7.17 11.66
CA SER A 145 0.35 -6.30 11.26
C SER A 145 1.42 -6.25 12.36
N PRO A 146 2.70 -6.45 12.04
CA PRO A 146 3.79 -6.19 12.97
C PRO A 146 3.85 -4.71 13.33
N GLN A 147 4.34 -4.44 14.53
CA GLN A 147 4.75 -3.09 14.95
C GLN A 147 6.24 -2.93 14.68
N TYR A 148 6.67 -1.70 14.44
CA TYR A 148 8.07 -1.37 14.22
C TYR A 148 8.41 -0.16 15.07
N ASP A 149 9.55 -0.22 15.75
CA ASP A 149 10.08 0.96 16.41
C ASP A 149 10.61 1.94 15.36
N GLU A 150 10.54 3.24 15.67
CA GLU A 150 11.14 4.25 14.81
C GLU A 150 12.65 4.28 15.03
N LYS A 151 13.40 4.30 13.92
CA LYS A 151 14.86 4.45 13.93
C LYS A 151 15.23 5.68 13.07
N PRO A 152 15.84 6.72 13.66
CA PRO A 152 16.21 7.94 12.93
C PRO A 152 17.28 7.62 11.88
N ALA A 153 17.35 8.45 10.83
CA ALA A 153 18.41 8.29 9.84
C ALA A 153 19.76 8.74 10.39
N GLU A 154 20.83 8.14 9.88
CA GLU A 154 22.20 8.42 10.31
C GLU A 154 23.12 8.74 9.13
N LEU A 155 24.28 9.33 9.42
CA LEU A 155 25.33 9.55 8.43
C LEU A 155 26.39 8.46 8.58
N GLU A 156 26.58 7.67 7.53
CA GLU A 156 27.55 6.56 7.48
C GLU A 156 28.35 6.65 6.19
N ASP A 157 29.68 6.81 6.29
CA ASP A 157 30.60 6.82 5.14
C ASP A 157 30.20 7.79 4.00
N GLY A 158 29.61 8.94 4.35
CA GLY A 158 29.17 9.93 3.37
C GLY A 158 27.79 9.65 2.74
N TYR A 159 27.09 8.61 3.18
CA TYR A 159 25.71 8.33 2.83
C TYR A 159 24.77 8.75 3.96
N ILE A 160 23.56 9.17 3.59
CA ILE A 160 22.43 9.23 4.50
C ILE A 160 21.79 7.85 4.54
N VAL A 161 21.72 7.24 5.72
CA VAL A 161 21.18 5.89 5.93
C VAL A 161 19.77 5.99 6.47
N TYR A 162 18.79 5.53 5.70
CA TYR A 162 17.39 5.43 6.09
C TYR A 162 17.08 3.99 6.52
N HIS A 163 16.49 3.86 7.70
CA HIS A 163 16.10 2.56 8.26
C HIS A 163 14.65 2.25 7.92
N LEU A 164 14.43 1.08 7.32
CA LEU A 164 13.14 0.63 6.84
C LEU A 164 12.66 -0.59 7.63
N PRO A 165 11.33 -0.75 7.80
CA PRO A 165 10.72 -1.95 8.34
C PRO A 165 11.19 -3.20 7.59
N GLN A 166 11.75 -4.15 8.33
CA GLN A 166 12.15 -5.43 7.79
C GLN A 166 10.89 -6.24 7.42
N ARG A 167 10.75 -6.60 6.13
CA ARG A 167 9.57 -7.36 5.63
C ARG A 167 9.86 -8.85 5.40
N THR A 168 11.12 -9.23 5.40
CA THR A 168 11.62 -10.60 5.22
C THR A 168 12.61 -10.91 6.30
N ASP A 169 12.99 -12.17 6.49
CA ASP A 169 13.96 -12.52 7.55
C ASP A 169 15.40 -12.05 7.23
N GLU A 170 15.61 -11.43 6.08
CA GLU A 170 16.90 -10.93 5.60
C GLU A 170 17.01 -9.41 5.72
N VAL A 171 18.14 -8.93 6.25
CA VAL A 171 18.49 -7.52 6.19
C VAL A 171 19.00 -7.21 4.78
N THR A 172 18.35 -6.27 4.12
CA THR A 172 18.72 -5.83 2.77
C THR A 172 19.15 -4.37 2.77
N GLU A 173 20.07 -4.02 1.88
CA GLU A 173 20.51 -2.64 1.67
C GLU A 173 20.41 -2.30 0.19
N LYS A 174 19.82 -1.14 -0.11
CA LYS A 174 19.72 -0.57 -1.45
C LYS A 174 20.41 0.79 -1.46
N ILE A 175 21.28 1.01 -2.43
CA ILE A 175 21.96 2.29 -2.64
C ILE A 175 21.13 3.14 -3.61
N LEU A 176 20.84 4.37 -3.20
CA LEU A 176 20.38 5.44 -4.08
C LEU A 176 21.60 6.30 -4.44
N SER A 177 21.93 6.37 -5.73
CA SER A 177 23.12 7.06 -6.22
C SER A 177 23.08 8.57 -6.06
N GLY A 178 21.92 9.14 -5.70
CA GLY A 178 21.66 10.57 -5.72
C GLY A 178 21.17 11.07 -7.08
N LEU A 179 20.67 12.30 -7.08
CA LEU A 179 20.15 13.01 -8.24
C LEU A 179 20.98 14.25 -8.49
N GLU A 180 21.15 14.59 -9.76
CA GLU A 180 21.74 15.84 -10.22
C GLU A 180 20.84 16.48 -11.28
N LYS A 181 21.02 17.77 -11.53
CA LYS A 181 20.34 18.42 -12.66
C LYS A 181 20.76 17.75 -13.96
N GLY A 182 19.78 17.32 -14.75
CA GLY A 182 19.96 16.59 -16.00
C GLY A 182 19.98 15.07 -15.84
N SER A 183 19.96 14.53 -14.62
CA SER A 183 19.75 13.09 -14.39
C SER A 183 18.44 12.65 -15.03
N LYS A 184 18.48 11.51 -15.72
CA LYS A 184 17.28 10.84 -16.23
C LYS A 184 16.92 9.72 -15.29
N ILE A 185 15.66 9.68 -14.87
CA ILE A 185 15.17 8.65 -13.97
C ILE A 185 13.86 8.06 -14.45
N LYS A 186 13.64 6.80 -14.06
CA LYS A 186 12.36 6.13 -14.16
C LYS A 186 11.70 6.09 -12.77
N ILE A 187 10.45 6.53 -12.70
CA ILE A 187 9.65 6.55 -11.46
C ILE A 187 8.23 6.07 -11.72
N ARG A 188 7.58 5.55 -10.67
CA ARG A 188 6.16 5.22 -10.66
C ARG A 188 5.38 6.26 -9.88
N ILE A 189 4.37 6.85 -10.50
CA ILE A 189 3.45 7.79 -9.87
C ILE A 189 2.13 7.09 -9.62
N TRP A 190 1.64 7.13 -8.37
CA TRP A 190 0.36 6.54 -7.96
C TRP A 190 -0.72 7.61 -7.80
N GLN A 191 -2.00 7.25 -8.00
CA GLN A 191 -3.13 8.18 -7.89
C GLN A 191 -3.53 8.34 -6.43
N ILE A 192 -2.61 8.89 -5.63
CA ILE A 192 -2.78 9.10 -4.20
C ILE A 192 -2.52 10.57 -3.86
N PRO A 193 -3.14 11.11 -2.80
CA PRO A 193 -3.08 12.54 -2.48
C PRO A 193 -1.67 13.07 -2.14
N ASN A 194 -0.66 12.20 -1.99
CA ASN A 194 0.71 12.57 -1.69
C ASN A 194 1.65 12.11 -2.82
N PHE A 195 2.02 13.05 -3.69
CA PHE A 195 2.98 12.83 -4.77
C PHE A 195 4.41 12.86 -4.22
N GLU A 196 4.83 11.77 -3.58
CA GLU A 196 6.19 11.59 -3.10
C GLU A 196 6.93 10.55 -3.92
N ILE A 197 8.16 10.87 -4.33
CA ILE A 197 9.04 9.92 -4.99
C ILE A 197 9.82 9.20 -3.90
N SER A 198 9.50 7.91 -3.75
CA SER A 198 10.19 7.04 -2.80
C SER A 198 11.44 6.44 -3.42
N GLU A 199 11.29 5.75 -4.54
CA GLU A 199 12.38 5.05 -5.20
C GLU A 199 12.42 5.45 -6.67
N TYR A 200 13.63 5.49 -7.23
CA TYR A 200 13.88 5.82 -8.62
C TYR A 200 15.03 4.97 -9.16
N GLU A 201 15.05 4.81 -10.48
CA GLU A 201 16.14 4.15 -11.21
C GLU A 201 16.75 5.15 -12.19
N LEU A 202 18.07 5.33 -12.14
CA LEU A 202 18.80 6.13 -13.14
C LEU A 202 18.84 5.36 -14.47
N ILE A 203 18.62 6.07 -15.59
CA ILE A 203 18.56 5.52 -16.96
C ILE A 203 19.52 6.21 -17.92
#